data_AF-A0A3D5UW57-F1
#
_entry.id   AF-A0A3D5UW57-F1
#
_cell.length_a   1.000
_cell.length_b   1.000
_cell.length_c   1.000
_cell.angle_alpha   90.00
_cell.angle_beta   90.00
_cell.angle_gamma   90.00
#
_symmetry.space_group_name_H-M   'P 1'
#
loop_
_entity.id
_entity.type
_entity.pdbx_description
1 polymer ?
#
loop_
_entity_poly.entity_id
_entity_poly.type
_entity_poly.pdbx_seq_one_letter_code
_entity_poly.pdbx_strand_id
1 'polypeptide(L)'
;KAIHDSLVEGILASNLPEASIQLVPVTDRAAVGEMLKGLGGNLDVIVPRGGKSLVARVQEEARVPVFAHLEGVCHVYVDGEADLDMARNIVLNAKLRRTGICGAAETLLVDEACAATHLQPLVAALIAEGCEVRGDEAAQKADPKVKPASEEDWYTEYLDAIIAVRVVKGVGGAIAHIAQYGSNH
;
A
#
# COMPACT_ATOMS: atom_id res chain seq x y z
N LYS A 1 -9.06 18.41 21.47
CA LYS A 1 -10.38 18.56 22.14
C LYS A 1 -11.37 19.29 21.24
N ALA A 2 -11.02 20.46 20.68
CA ALA A 2 -11.86 21.22 19.75
C ALA A 2 -12.67 20.38 18.73
N ILE A 3 -12.06 19.41 18.03
CA ILE A 3 -12.79 18.53 17.09
C ILE A 3 -13.87 17.69 17.79
N HIS A 4 -13.55 17.07 18.92
CA HIS A 4 -14.52 16.28 19.70
C HIS A 4 -15.65 17.16 20.23
N ASP A 5 -15.33 18.36 20.72
CA ASP A 5 -16.33 19.31 21.22
C ASP A 5 -17.33 19.71 20.11
N SER A 6 -16.84 19.99 18.90
CA SER A 6 -17.70 20.28 17.73
C SER A 6 -18.55 19.08 17.29
N LEU A 7 -18.02 17.85 17.39
CA LEU A 7 -18.81 16.65 17.10
C LEU A 7 -19.94 16.46 18.11
N VAL A 8 -19.68 16.69 19.40
CA VAL A 8 -20.70 16.61 20.46
C VAL A 8 -21.80 17.65 20.23
N GLU A 9 -21.45 18.89 19.87
CA GLU A 9 -22.43 19.93 19.53
C GLU A 9 -23.38 19.47 18.40
N GLY A 10 -22.84 18.89 17.33
CA GLY A 10 -23.64 18.37 16.21
C GLY A 10 -24.55 17.19 16.59
N ILE A 11 -24.06 16.28 17.46
CA ILE A 11 -24.85 15.16 18.00
C ILE A 11 -26.05 15.68 18.80
N LEU A 12 -25.82 16.66 19.68
CA LEU A 12 -26.88 17.26 20.50
C LEU A 12 -27.89 18.04 19.65
N ALA A 13 -27.44 18.82 18.66
CA ALA A 13 -28.31 19.51 17.72
C ALA A 13 -29.18 18.55 16.89
N SER A 14 -28.75 17.30 16.74
CA SER A 14 -29.47 16.24 16.03
C SER A 14 -30.37 15.39 16.95
N ASN A 15 -30.55 15.78 18.22
CA ASN A 15 -31.29 15.02 19.24
C ASN A 15 -30.79 13.58 19.46
N LEU A 16 -29.48 13.34 19.27
CA LEU A 16 -28.84 12.05 19.56
C LEU A 16 -28.21 12.06 20.98
N PRO A 17 -27.99 10.89 21.60
CA PRO A 17 -27.35 10.82 22.92
C PRO A 17 -25.95 11.42 22.91
N GLU A 18 -25.63 12.24 23.91
CA GLU A 18 -24.30 12.88 24.05
C GLU A 18 -23.14 11.87 23.98
N ALA A 19 -23.34 10.69 24.58
CA ALA A 19 -22.35 9.62 24.65
C ALA A 19 -22.18 8.82 23.35
N SER A 20 -22.83 9.22 22.23
CA SER A 20 -22.67 8.56 20.92
C SER A 20 -21.26 8.70 20.35
N ILE A 21 -20.50 9.73 20.72
CA ILE A 21 -19.09 9.90 20.32
C ILE A 21 -18.25 10.16 21.57
N GLN A 22 -17.37 9.23 21.90
CA GLN A 22 -16.51 9.30 23.08
C GLN A 22 -15.04 9.40 22.68
N LEU A 23 -14.30 10.26 23.38
CA LEU A 23 -12.85 10.33 23.30
C LEU A 23 -12.25 9.58 24.49
N VAL A 24 -11.36 8.63 24.22
CA VAL A 24 -10.60 7.95 25.29
C VAL A 24 -9.76 9.00 26.03
N PRO A 25 -9.95 9.21 27.35
CA PRO A 25 -9.39 10.35 28.07
C PRO A 25 -7.91 10.18 28.44
N VAL A 26 -7.29 9.07 28.03
CA VAL A 26 -5.89 8.71 28.34
C VAL A 26 -5.13 8.43 27.06
N THR A 27 -3.82 8.70 27.08
CA THR A 27 -2.90 8.42 25.98
C THR A 27 -2.07 7.15 26.19
N ASP A 28 -2.27 6.45 27.31
CA ASP A 28 -1.53 5.23 27.64
C ASP A 28 -1.88 4.10 26.65
N ARG A 29 -0.84 3.43 26.13
CA ARG A 29 -0.97 2.27 25.24
C ARG A 29 -1.64 1.07 25.90
N ALA A 30 -1.69 1.03 27.24
CA ALA A 30 -2.45 0.03 27.98
C ALA A 30 -3.95 0.10 27.67
N ALA A 31 -4.50 1.31 27.45
CA ALA A 31 -5.91 1.47 27.09
C ALA A 31 -6.26 0.78 25.76
N VAL A 32 -5.34 0.80 24.80
CA VAL A 32 -5.51 0.06 23.53
C VAL A 32 -5.66 -1.43 23.80
N GLY A 33 -4.87 -2.01 24.71
CA GLY A 33 -4.98 -3.43 25.05
C GLY A 33 -6.36 -3.80 25.62
N GLU A 34 -6.92 -2.96 26.48
CA GLU A 34 -8.28 -3.17 27.01
C GLU A 34 -9.37 -3.03 25.95
N MET A 35 -9.21 -2.08 25.02
CA MET A 35 -10.08 -1.96 23.85
C MET A 35 -10.02 -3.21 22.96
N LEU A 36 -8.83 -3.71 22.66
CA LEU A 36 -8.64 -4.91 21.83
C LEU A 36 -9.26 -6.17 22.45
N LYS A 37 -9.31 -6.26 23.79
CA LYS A 37 -10.04 -7.30 24.52
C LYS A 37 -11.57 -7.15 24.47
N GLY A 38 -12.06 -6.04 23.93
CA GLY A 38 -13.48 -5.74 23.75
C GLY A 38 -14.16 -5.05 24.91
N LEU A 39 -13.41 -4.57 25.90
CA LEU A 39 -13.94 -3.89 27.10
C LEU A 39 -15.13 -4.62 27.72
N GLY A 40 -15.05 -5.96 27.87
CA GLY A 40 -16.13 -6.76 28.45
C GLY A 40 -17.38 -6.89 27.56
N GLY A 41 -17.22 -6.79 26.24
CA GLY A 41 -18.32 -6.91 25.27
C GLY A 41 -18.99 -5.57 24.92
N ASN A 42 -18.36 -4.44 25.27
CA ASN A 42 -18.86 -3.10 24.95
C ASN A 42 -18.32 -2.56 23.60
N LEU A 43 -17.44 -3.30 22.93
CA LEU A 43 -16.93 -2.97 21.60
C LEU A 43 -17.21 -4.11 20.62
N ASP A 44 -18.00 -3.81 19.60
CA ASP A 44 -18.35 -4.77 18.55
C ASP A 44 -17.33 -4.81 17.40
N VAL A 45 -16.64 -3.69 17.16
CA VAL A 45 -15.68 -3.55 16.05
C VAL A 45 -14.60 -2.53 16.36
N ILE A 46 -13.38 -2.77 15.86
CA ILE A 46 -12.26 -1.83 15.94
C ILE A 46 -11.68 -1.56 14.55
N VAL A 47 -11.46 -0.28 14.25
CA VAL A 47 -10.83 0.18 13.01
C VAL A 47 -9.49 0.83 13.35
N PRO A 48 -8.38 0.07 13.38
CA PRO A 48 -7.06 0.64 13.66
C PRO A 48 -6.61 1.51 12.49
N ARG A 49 -6.10 2.70 12.80
CA ARG A 49 -5.44 3.58 11.85
C ARG A 49 -4.06 3.94 12.40
N GLY A 50 -3.00 3.52 11.71
CA GLY A 50 -1.62 3.74 12.12
C GLY A 50 -0.64 2.88 11.33
N GLY A 51 0.63 2.92 11.71
CA GLY A 51 1.68 2.16 11.05
C GLY A 51 1.65 0.65 11.35
N LYS A 52 2.51 -0.10 10.66
CA LYS A 52 2.60 -1.57 10.72
C LYS A 52 2.63 -2.12 12.15
N SER A 53 3.37 -1.48 13.07
CA SER A 53 3.46 -1.94 14.47
C SER A 53 2.15 -1.88 15.25
N LEU A 54 1.28 -0.88 14.97
CA LEU A 54 -0.05 -0.83 15.57
C LEU A 54 -0.96 -1.90 14.97
N VAL A 55 -0.94 -2.05 13.64
CA VAL A 55 -1.79 -3.02 12.94
C VAL A 55 -1.41 -4.46 13.31
N ALA A 56 -0.11 -4.77 13.36
CA ALA A 56 0.39 -6.08 13.80
C ALA A 56 -0.05 -6.39 15.23
N ARG A 57 0.10 -5.44 16.15
CA ARG A 57 -0.38 -5.58 17.53
C ARG A 57 -1.89 -5.84 17.59
N VAL A 58 -2.67 -5.11 16.80
CA VAL A 58 -4.12 -5.28 16.73
C VAL A 58 -4.47 -6.68 16.24
N GLN A 59 -3.80 -7.19 15.20
CA GLN A 59 -4.05 -8.54 14.69
C GLN A 59 -3.71 -9.64 15.71
N GLU A 60 -2.66 -9.46 16.52
CA GLU A 60 -2.24 -10.43 17.54
C GLU A 60 -3.16 -10.42 18.78
N GLU A 61 -3.48 -9.23 19.28
CA GLU A 61 -4.15 -9.06 20.57
C GLU A 61 -5.68 -8.98 20.46
N ALA A 62 -6.25 -8.60 19.30
CA ALA A 62 -7.69 -8.39 19.18
C ALA A 62 -8.49 -9.66 19.46
N ARG A 63 -9.56 -9.48 20.23
CA ARG A 63 -10.63 -10.46 20.45
C ARG A 63 -11.96 -9.98 19.86
N VAL A 64 -12.00 -8.73 19.44
CA VAL A 64 -13.10 -8.07 18.73
C VAL A 64 -12.84 -8.15 17.22
N PRO A 65 -13.88 -8.22 16.37
CA PRO A 65 -13.74 -8.00 14.94
C PRO A 65 -12.94 -6.73 14.58
N VAL A 66 -12.00 -6.87 13.63
CA VAL A 66 -11.12 -5.78 13.19
C VAL A 66 -11.20 -5.62 11.68
N PHE A 67 -11.31 -4.38 11.22
CA PHE A 67 -11.07 -4.01 9.82
C PHE A 67 -9.67 -3.41 9.66
N ALA A 68 -8.72 -4.21 9.17
CA ALA A 68 -7.34 -3.77 8.96
C ALA A 68 -6.71 -4.37 7.71
N HIS A 69 -5.87 -3.59 7.03
CA HIS A 69 -4.94 -4.05 6.00
C HIS A 69 -3.52 -3.91 6.55
N LEU A 70 -2.70 -4.95 6.46
CA LEU A 70 -1.38 -4.99 7.09
C LEU A 70 -0.32 -4.28 6.24
N GLU A 71 -0.34 -4.53 4.92
CA GLU A 71 0.65 -4.02 3.97
C GLU A 71 -0.01 -3.77 2.60
N GLY A 72 0.53 -2.83 1.84
CA GLY A 72 0.08 -2.43 0.52
C GLY A 72 1.08 -2.74 -0.59
N VAL A 73 1.41 -4.01 -0.82
CA VAL A 73 2.34 -4.42 -1.89
C VAL A 73 1.57 -4.47 -3.22
N CYS A 74 1.39 -3.28 -3.80
CA CYS A 74 0.60 -3.10 -5.02
C CYS A 74 1.46 -3.31 -6.28
N HIS A 75 0.84 -3.87 -7.31
CA HIS A 75 1.50 -4.18 -8.58
C HIS A 75 0.84 -3.42 -9.74
N VAL A 76 1.64 -2.99 -10.71
CA VAL A 76 1.16 -2.55 -12.03
C VAL A 76 1.69 -3.53 -13.06
N TYR A 77 0.79 -4.16 -13.82
CA TYR A 77 1.16 -5.01 -14.95
C TYR A 77 0.92 -4.28 -16.27
N VAL A 78 1.95 -4.23 -17.11
CA VAL A 78 1.91 -3.70 -18.48
C VAL A 78 1.88 -4.88 -19.44
N ASP A 79 0.71 -5.10 -20.04
CA ASP A 79 0.43 -6.17 -20.99
C ASP A 79 1.16 -5.98 -22.33
N GLY A 80 1.32 -7.08 -23.08
CA GLY A 80 1.93 -7.08 -24.41
C GLY A 80 1.27 -6.15 -25.43
N GLU A 81 -0.03 -5.91 -25.31
CA GLU A 81 -0.82 -5.04 -26.21
C GLU A 81 -1.04 -3.63 -25.66
N ALA A 82 -0.42 -3.28 -24.52
CA ALA A 82 -0.59 -1.98 -23.90
C ALA A 82 -0.08 -0.84 -24.80
N ASP A 83 -0.78 0.29 -24.80
CA ASP A 83 -0.26 1.55 -25.35
C ASP A 83 0.82 2.11 -24.41
N LEU A 84 1.98 2.45 -24.98
CA LEU A 84 3.15 2.88 -24.20
C LEU A 84 2.90 4.18 -23.44
N ASP A 85 2.28 5.18 -24.07
CA ASP A 85 2.07 6.48 -23.44
C ASP A 85 1.04 6.38 -22.30
N MET A 86 -0.01 5.59 -22.50
CA MET A 86 -0.96 5.25 -21.45
C MET A 86 -0.28 4.50 -20.30
N ALA A 87 0.51 3.46 -20.60
CA ALA A 87 1.23 2.68 -19.59
C ALA A 87 2.17 3.58 -18.77
N ARG A 88 2.94 4.47 -19.43
CA ARG A 88 3.81 5.43 -18.76
C ARG A 88 3.03 6.33 -17.79
N ASN A 89 1.92 6.91 -18.24
CA ASN A 89 1.11 7.80 -17.42
C ASN A 89 0.53 7.07 -16.20
N ILE A 90 0.06 5.84 -16.36
CA ILE A 90 -0.49 5.02 -15.27
C ILE A 90 0.61 4.65 -14.28
N VAL A 91 1.76 4.16 -14.74
CA VAL A 91 2.89 3.74 -13.89
C VAL A 91 3.39 4.91 -13.03
N LEU A 92 3.63 6.07 -13.64
CA LEU A 92 4.08 7.26 -12.92
C LEU A 92 3.04 7.72 -11.89
N ASN A 93 1.76 7.74 -12.26
CA ASN A 93 0.71 8.13 -11.32
C ASN A 93 0.60 7.15 -10.14
N ALA A 94 0.64 5.86 -10.43
CA ALA A 94 0.51 4.81 -9.43
C ALA A 94 1.67 4.82 -8.43
N LYS A 95 2.91 5.11 -8.86
CA LYS A 95 4.07 5.19 -7.96
C LYS A 95 4.23 6.54 -7.28
N LEU A 96 4.18 7.63 -8.04
CA LEU A 96 4.74 8.92 -7.63
C LEU A 96 3.71 9.98 -7.24
N ARG A 97 2.40 9.75 -7.46
CA ARG A 97 1.37 10.70 -7.03
C ARG A 97 1.41 10.95 -5.51
N ARG A 98 1.64 9.88 -4.74
CA ARG A 98 1.83 9.93 -3.29
C ARG A 98 2.50 8.62 -2.85
N THR A 99 3.78 8.67 -2.52
CA THR A 99 4.57 7.47 -2.20
C THR A 99 4.22 6.88 -0.84
N GLY A 100 3.91 7.72 0.16
CA GLY A 100 3.62 7.29 1.53
C GLY A 100 2.22 6.73 1.79
N ILE A 101 1.56 6.10 0.80
CA ILE A 101 0.28 5.42 0.99
C ILE A 101 0.38 3.96 0.56
N CYS A 102 -0.37 3.09 1.24
CA CYS A 102 -0.47 1.66 0.92
C CYS A 102 -1.04 1.32 -0.47
N GLY A 103 -1.61 2.29 -1.18
CA GLY A 103 -2.07 2.10 -2.57
C GLY A 103 -1.05 2.52 -3.63
N ALA A 104 0.15 2.96 -3.24
CA ALA A 104 1.20 3.27 -4.19
C ALA A 104 1.71 1.96 -4.83
N ALA A 105 2.01 1.97 -6.13
CA ALA A 105 2.66 0.83 -6.76
C ALA A 105 4.00 0.54 -6.08
N GLU A 106 4.32 -0.73 -5.86
CA GLU A 106 5.61 -1.15 -5.30
C GLU A 106 6.39 -2.01 -6.32
N THR A 107 5.67 -2.70 -7.21
CA THR A 107 6.25 -3.50 -8.29
C THR A 107 5.62 -3.16 -9.65
N LEU A 108 6.45 -2.93 -10.66
CA LEU A 108 6.09 -2.88 -12.07
C LEU A 108 6.44 -4.21 -12.73
N LEU A 109 5.43 -4.86 -13.31
CA LEU A 109 5.55 -6.06 -14.11
C LEU A 109 5.37 -5.69 -15.58
N VAL A 110 6.34 -6.03 -16.44
CA VAL A 110 6.26 -5.77 -17.88
C VAL A 110 6.23 -7.10 -18.62
N ASP A 111 5.30 -7.25 -19.55
CA ASP A 111 5.24 -8.44 -20.39
C ASP A 111 6.49 -8.59 -21.28
N GLU A 112 7.03 -9.81 -21.37
CA GLU A 112 8.11 -10.12 -22.30
C GLU A 112 7.76 -9.81 -23.76
N ALA A 113 6.47 -9.88 -24.13
CA ALA A 113 5.98 -9.58 -25.48
C ALA A 113 6.20 -8.11 -25.88
N CYS A 114 6.18 -7.18 -24.93
CA CYS A 114 6.38 -5.75 -25.17
C CYS A 114 7.66 -5.18 -24.54
N ALA A 115 8.44 -5.98 -23.80
CA ALA A 115 9.63 -5.53 -23.09
C ALA A 115 10.65 -4.81 -24.00
N ALA A 116 10.82 -5.26 -25.25
CA ALA A 116 11.74 -4.64 -26.21
C ALA A 116 11.37 -3.19 -26.58
N THR A 117 10.09 -2.82 -26.49
CA THR A 117 9.59 -1.49 -26.86
C THR A 117 9.18 -0.66 -25.65
N HIS A 118 8.79 -1.29 -24.53
CA HIS A 118 8.19 -0.59 -23.39
C HIS A 118 9.10 -0.49 -22.16
N LEU A 119 9.97 -1.48 -21.93
CA LEU A 119 10.72 -1.56 -20.67
C LEU A 119 11.62 -0.34 -20.46
N GLN A 120 12.44 0.00 -21.46
CA GLN A 120 13.37 1.12 -21.36
C GLN A 120 12.65 2.47 -21.19
N PRO A 121 11.63 2.82 -21.99
CA PRO A 121 10.91 4.08 -21.80
C PRO A 121 10.21 4.20 -20.44
N LEU A 122 9.64 3.12 -19.92
CA LEU A 122 8.99 3.11 -18.59
C LEU A 122 10.00 3.32 -17.46
N VAL A 123 11.11 2.57 -17.49
CA VAL A 123 12.20 2.68 -16.51
C VAL A 123 12.83 4.08 -16.55
N ALA A 124 13.12 4.59 -17.75
CA ALA A 124 13.70 5.92 -17.92
C ALA A 124 12.77 7.02 -17.39
N ALA A 125 11.46 6.91 -17.61
CA ALA A 125 10.48 7.86 -17.09
C ALA A 125 10.43 7.88 -15.55
N LEU A 126 10.44 6.71 -14.91
CA LEU A 126 10.50 6.60 -13.44
C LEU A 126 11.77 7.26 -12.88
N ILE A 127 12.92 6.97 -13.47
CA ILE A 127 14.21 7.54 -13.05
C ILE A 127 14.24 9.06 -13.26
N ALA A 128 13.68 9.56 -14.37
CA ALA A 128 13.63 10.99 -14.68
C ALA A 128 12.83 11.79 -13.62
N GLU A 129 11.79 11.18 -13.05
CA GLU A 129 10.98 11.77 -11.97
C GLU A 129 11.59 11.52 -10.56
N GLY A 130 12.81 10.99 -10.48
CA GLY A 130 13.53 10.78 -9.23
C GLY A 130 13.21 9.49 -8.49
N CYS A 131 12.54 8.53 -9.13
CA CYS A 131 12.31 7.20 -8.56
C CYS A 131 13.58 6.35 -8.62
N GLU A 132 13.97 5.74 -7.50
CA GLU A 132 14.91 4.63 -7.51
C GLU A 132 14.23 3.40 -8.14
N VAL A 133 14.91 2.77 -9.10
CA VAL A 133 14.42 1.56 -9.75
C VAL A 133 15.33 0.40 -9.37
N ARG A 134 14.74 -0.68 -8.85
CA ARG A 134 15.40 -1.96 -8.61
C ARG A 134 14.80 -2.97 -9.56
N GLY A 135 15.57 -3.86 -10.18
CA GLY A 135 14.97 -4.80 -11.11
C GLY A 135 15.81 -6.01 -11.46
N ASP A 136 15.17 -6.92 -12.19
CA ASP A 136 15.81 -8.12 -12.74
C ASP A 136 16.87 -7.79 -13.79
N GLU A 137 17.50 -8.81 -14.37
CA GLU A 137 18.53 -8.61 -15.39
C GLU A 137 18.04 -7.88 -16.64
N ALA A 138 16.77 -8.02 -17.00
CA ALA A 138 16.20 -7.35 -18.17
C ALA A 138 16.03 -5.85 -17.88
N ALA A 139 15.51 -5.50 -16.70
CA ALA A 139 15.40 -4.12 -16.24
C ALA A 139 16.78 -3.46 -16.09
N GLN A 140 17.78 -4.18 -15.56
CA GLN A 140 19.16 -3.69 -15.45
C GLN A 140 19.81 -3.39 -16.81
N LYS A 141 19.46 -4.16 -17.85
CA LYS A 141 19.92 -3.90 -19.22
C LYS A 141 19.22 -2.68 -19.85
N ALA A 142 18.06 -2.27 -19.33
CA ALA A 142 17.29 -1.16 -19.87
C ALA A 142 17.88 0.22 -19.50
N ASP A 143 18.43 0.36 -18.29
CA ASP A 143 19.13 1.59 -17.87
C ASP A 143 20.20 1.26 -16.80
N PRO A 144 21.44 1.79 -16.92
CA PRO A 144 22.53 1.50 -15.99
C PRO A 144 22.31 2.02 -14.55
N LYS A 145 21.32 2.89 -14.31
CA LYS A 145 20.96 3.35 -12.96
C LYS A 145 20.05 2.37 -12.21
N VAL A 146 19.52 1.36 -12.89
CA VAL A 146 18.71 0.32 -12.25
C VAL A 146 19.60 -0.53 -11.35
N LYS A 147 19.22 -0.61 -10.08
CA LYS A 147 19.89 -1.49 -9.10
C LYS A 147 19.39 -2.93 -9.26
N PRO A 148 20.20 -3.95 -8.96
CA PRO A 148 19.71 -5.32 -8.91
C PRO A 148 18.64 -5.47 -7.82
N ALA A 149 17.49 -6.03 -8.16
CA ALA A 149 16.50 -6.44 -7.17
C ALA A 149 16.92 -7.74 -6.48
N SER A 150 16.76 -7.78 -5.16
CA SER A 150 16.87 -8.97 -4.33
C SER A 150 15.52 -9.69 -4.22
N GLU A 151 15.47 -10.87 -3.59
CA GLU A 151 14.20 -11.55 -3.33
C GLU A 151 13.29 -10.75 -2.37
N GLU A 152 13.88 -10.01 -1.43
CA GLU A 152 13.16 -9.20 -0.45
C GLU A 152 12.41 -8.03 -1.10
N ASP A 153 12.97 -7.46 -2.18
CA ASP A 153 12.36 -6.35 -2.90
C ASP A 153 10.96 -6.67 -3.42
N TRP A 154 10.68 -7.92 -3.79
CA TRP A 154 9.37 -8.31 -4.31
C TRP A 154 8.27 -8.32 -3.24
N TYR A 155 8.63 -8.52 -1.97
CA TYR A 155 7.69 -8.45 -0.83
C TYR A 155 7.63 -7.06 -0.19
N THR A 156 8.45 -6.11 -0.65
CA THR A 156 8.66 -4.85 0.09
C THR A 156 7.64 -3.79 -0.28
N GLU A 157 6.91 -3.29 0.71
CA GLU A 157 6.19 -2.00 0.64
C GLU A 157 7.16 -0.88 1.01
N TYR A 158 7.65 -0.12 0.03
CA TYR A 158 8.69 0.87 0.23
C TYR A 158 8.17 2.15 0.90
N LEU A 159 6.93 2.55 0.60
CA LEU A 159 6.35 3.84 1.03
C LEU A 159 7.20 5.07 0.65
N ASP A 160 8.02 4.94 -0.40
CA ASP A 160 8.95 5.95 -0.89
C ASP A 160 9.00 5.93 -2.43
N ALA A 161 9.78 6.83 -3.04
CA ALA A 161 10.05 6.86 -4.47
C ALA A 161 11.03 5.74 -4.88
N ILE A 162 10.66 4.49 -4.58
CA ILE A 162 11.37 3.26 -4.91
C ILE A 162 10.36 2.30 -5.56
N ILE A 163 10.78 1.60 -6.61
CA ILE A 163 9.96 0.58 -7.28
C ILE A 163 10.81 -0.60 -7.73
N ALA A 164 10.27 -1.81 -7.58
CA ALA A 164 10.83 -3.03 -8.15
C ALA A 164 10.29 -3.25 -9.58
N VAL A 165 11.11 -3.74 -10.51
CA VAL A 165 10.73 -3.97 -11.92
C VAL A 165 11.12 -5.37 -12.34
N ARG A 166 10.16 -6.13 -12.89
CA ARG A 166 10.39 -7.48 -13.40
C ARG A 166 9.72 -7.68 -14.76
N VAL A 167 10.40 -8.38 -15.66
CA VAL A 167 9.80 -8.88 -16.90
C VAL A 167 9.14 -10.24 -16.64
N VAL A 168 7.90 -10.40 -17.07
CA VAL A 168 7.09 -11.60 -16.84
C VAL A 168 6.55 -12.19 -18.14
N LYS A 169 6.22 -13.48 -18.10
CA LYS A 169 5.68 -14.22 -19.24
C LYS A 169 4.15 -14.07 -19.30
N GLY A 170 3.66 -13.06 -20.01
CA GLY A 170 2.22 -12.88 -20.17
C GLY A 170 1.49 -12.55 -18.86
N VAL A 171 0.16 -12.43 -18.99
CA VAL A 171 -0.75 -12.25 -17.85
C VAL A 171 -0.66 -13.39 -16.84
N GLY A 172 -0.38 -14.62 -17.29
CA GLY A 172 -0.19 -15.77 -16.40
C GLY A 172 1.01 -15.61 -15.48
N GLY A 173 2.14 -15.13 -16.00
CA GLY A 173 3.33 -14.80 -15.21
C GLY A 173 3.08 -13.65 -14.24
N ALA A 174 2.32 -12.63 -14.67
CA ALA A 174 1.92 -11.54 -13.80
C ALA A 174 1.04 -12.02 -12.63
N ILE A 175 0.01 -12.82 -12.90
CA ILE A 175 -0.87 -13.41 -11.87
C ILE A 175 -0.06 -14.25 -10.88
N ALA A 176 0.84 -15.10 -11.37
CA ALA A 176 1.67 -15.94 -10.50
C ALA A 176 2.56 -15.09 -9.58
N HIS A 177 3.17 -14.02 -10.10
CA HIS A 177 3.97 -13.10 -9.31
C HIS A 177 3.11 -12.39 -8.25
N ILE A 178 1.98 -11.80 -8.65
CA ILE A 178 1.08 -11.08 -7.73
C ILE A 178 0.55 -12.01 -6.65
N ALA A 179 0.19 -13.25 -6.99
CA ALA A 179 -0.29 -14.23 -6.02
C ALA A 179 0.78 -14.64 -4.99
N GLN A 180 2.05 -14.63 -5.38
CA GLN A 180 3.17 -14.97 -4.50
C GLN A 180 3.60 -13.79 -3.62
N TYR A 181 3.70 -12.60 -4.21
CA TYR A 181 4.37 -11.44 -3.59
C TYR A 181 3.42 -10.33 -3.14
N GLY A 182 2.20 -10.26 -3.68
CA GLY A 182 1.22 -9.22 -3.38
C GLY A 182 0.55 -9.40 -2.01
N SER A 183 0.10 -8.29 -1.43
CA SER A 183 -0.60 -8.30 -0.13
C SER A 183 -2.13 -8.43 -0.24
N ASN A 184 -2.65 -8.61 -1.47
CA ASN A 184 -4.09 -8.57 -1.80
C ASN A 184 -4.77 -7.21 -1.51
N HIS A 185 -3.99 -6.13 -1.51
CA HIS A 185 -4.49 -4.76 -1.54
C HIS A 185 -4.84 -4.34 -2.98
#